data_AF-A0AAE0JKU9-F1
#
_entry.id   AF-A0AAE0JKU9-F1
#
_cell.length_a   1.000
_cell.length_b   1.000
_cell.length_c   1.000
_cell.angle_alpha   90.00
_cell.angle_beta   90.00
_cell.angle_gamma   90.00
#
_symmetry.space_group_name_H-M   'P 1'
#
loop_
_entity.id
_entity.type
_entity.pdbx_description
1 polymer ?
#
loop_
_entity_poly.entity_id
_entity_poly.type
_entity_poly.pdbx_seq_one_letter_code
_entity_poly.pdbx_strand_id
1 'polypeptide(L)'
;MGGLGLRNPFVSLFLIRDDLEKTPEELLADYEEEEEHAYRRAKERFEIREMERAGNKRGGGSDRGGDSFKDLKGEPFMSYDEYTRYRELTSARLAALYTNLLKEPKTKDVELKGDVKAALEDEDDWEDMSSYDKWVVQLFHREVVDMFGGLTVVDKALLPIGLMTMLRESRFQWQG
;
A
#
# COMPACT_ATOMS: atom_id res chain seq x y z
N MET A 1 -8.66 -37.37 -7.57
CA MET A 1 -8.95 -36.31 -6.58
C MET A 1 -8.24 -35.04 -7.02
N GLY A 2 -8.91 -34.15 -7.77
CA GLY A 2 -8.42 -32.77 -7.99
C GLY A 2 -8.90 -31.80 -6.90
N GLY A 3 -9.56 -32.32 -5.86
CA GLY A 3 -10.18 -31.58 -4.77
C GLY A 3 -9.24 -31.30 -3.60
N LEU A 4 -8.07 -30.72 -3.87
CA LEU A 4 -7.24 -30.16 -2.81
C LEU A 4 -7.45 -28.64 -2.66
N GLY A 5 -8.23 -28.00 -3.53
CA GLY A 5 -8.39 -26.54 -3.52
C GLY A 5 -7.03 -25.83 -3.53
N LEU A 6 -6.03 -26.46 -4.16
CA LEU A 6 -4.65 -26.01 -4.17
C LEU A 6 -4.58 -24.70 -4.92
N ARG A 7 -4.58 -23.61 -4.15
CA ARG A 7 -4.29 -22.28 -4.66
C ARG A 7 -2.81 -22.22 -4.97
N ASN A 8 -2.47 -21.65 -6.12
CA ASN A 8 -1.09 -21.33 -6.43
C ASN A 8 -0.62 -20.25 -5.44
N PRO A 9 0.36 -20.53 -4.57
CA PRO A 9 0.80 -19.58 -3.54
C PRO A 9 1.43 -18.33 -4.15
N PHE A 10 1.96 -18.41 -5.38
CA PHE A 10 2.55 -17.26 -6.05
C PHE A 10 1.51 -16.22 -6.47
N VAL A 11 0.28 -16.62 -6.80
CA VAL A 11 -0.79 -15.67 -7.17
C VAL A 11 -1.09 -14.75 -6.01
N SER A 12 -1.22 -15.30 -4.80
CA SER A 12 -1.42 -14.50 -3.58
C SER A 12 -0.26 -13.55 -3.33
N LEU A 13 0.99 -13.97 -3.57
CA LEU A 13 2.15 -13.10 -3.44
C LEU A 13 2.18 -11.99 -4.51
N PHE A 14 1.80 -12.29 -5.75
CA PHE A 14 1.74 -11.30 -6.82
C PHE A 14 0.67 -10.24 -6.56
N LEU A 15 -0.48 -10.63 -6.01
CA LEU A 15 -1.53 -9.69 -5.61
C LEU A 15 -1.09 -8.74 -4.49
N ILE A 16 -0.13 -9.14 -3.66
CA ILE A 16 0.40 -8.32 -2.56
C ILE A 16 1.57 -7.46 -3.03
N ARG A 17 2.35 -7.93 -4.02
CA ARG A 17 3.58 -7.27 -4.46
C ARG A 17 3.37 -5.81 -4.85
N ASP A 18 2.26 -5.51 -5.52
CA ASP A 18 1.98 -4.16 -6.02
C ASP A 18 1.54 -3.18 -4.91
N ASP A 19 1.33 -3.66 -3.68
CA ASP A 19 1.13 -2.83 -2.48
C ASP A 19 2.48 -2.39 -1.86
N LEU A 20 3.57 -3.08 -2.20
CA LEU A 20 4.94 -2.77 -1.76
C LEU A 20 5.63 -1.79 -2.71
N GLU A 21 4.98 -0.67 -3.04
CA GLU A 21 5.47 0.31 -4.03
C GLU A 21 6.82 0.93 -3.65
N LYS A 22 7.11 1.06 -2.34
CA LYS A 22 8.38 1.58 -1.83
C LYS A 22 9.01 0.59 -0.86
N THR A 23 10.31 0.44 -0.98
CA THR A 23 11.11 -0.29 0.00
C THR A 23 11.16 0.47 1.33
N PRO A 24 11.34 -0.23 2.47
CA PRO A 24 11.52 0.41 3.76
C PRO A 24 12.66 1.44 3.78
N GLU A 25 13.71 1.19 2.99
CA GLU A 25 14.89 2.06 2.86
C GLU A 25 14.52 3.38 2.16
N GLU A 26 13.74 3.32 1.08
CA GLU A 26 13.24 4.52 0.40
C GLU A 26 12.32 5.34 1.30
N LEU A 27 11.45 4.69 2.07
CA LEU A 27 10.56 5.37 3.02
C LEU A 27 11.33 6.07 4.15
N LEU A 28 12.45 5.47 4.60
CA LEU A 28 13.34 6.08 5.59
C LEU A 28 14.10 7.27 4.99
N ALA A 29 14.61 7.13 3.77
CA ALA A 29 15.28 8.23 3.07
C ALA A 29 14.35 9.44 2.87
N ASP A 30 13.11 9.20 2.43
CA ASP A 30 12.07 10.24 2.30
C ASP A 30 11.79 10.93 3.65
N TYR A 31 11.79 10.17 4.75
CA TYR A 31 11.62 10.71 6.09
C TYR A 31 12.78 11.61 6.51
N GLU A 32 14.02 11.17 6.30
CA GLU A 32 15.23 11.92 6.67
C GLU A 32 15.32 13.25 5.91
N GLU A 33 15.05 13.24 4.60
CA GLU A 33 15.01 14.45 3.79
C GLU A 33 13.95 15.43 4.32
N GLU A 34 12.74 14.94 4.59
CA GLU A 34 11.63 15.78 5.04
C GLU A 34 11.81 16.26 6.50
N GLU A 35 12.56 15.52 7.34
CA GLU A 35 12.99 15.95 8.67
C GLU A 35 13.97 17.12 8.59
N GLU A 36 14.95 17.05 7.68
CA GLU A 36 15.90 18.13 7.44
C GLU A 36 15.20 19.39 6.92
N HIS A 37 14.25 19.23 6.00
CA HIS A 37 13.42 20.33 5.53
C HIS A 37 12.55 20.92 6.65
N ALA A 38 12.00 20.09 7.53
CA ALA A 38 11.23 20.56 8.68
C ALA A 38 12.08 21.37 9.64
N TYR A 39 13.31 20.92 9.92
CA TYR A 39 14.29 21.67 10.71
C TYR A 39 14.60 23.02 10.07
N ARG A 40 14.95 23.06 8.78
CA ARG A 40 15.27 24.30 8.05
C ARG A 40 14.12 25.30 8.12
N ARG A 41 12.89 24.86 7.87
CA ARG A 41 11.68 25.71 7.97
C ARG A 41 11.43 26.20 9.39
N ALA A 42 11.68 25.37 10.41
CA ALA A 42 11.51 25.76 11.81
C ALA A 42 12.55 26.82 12.23
N LYS A 43 13.81 26.62 11.83
CA LYS A 43 14.91 27.55 12.06
C LYS A 43 14.67 28.90 11.39
N GLU A 44 14.30 28.90 10.12
CA GLU A 44 13.99 30.13 9.37
C GLU A 44 12.86 30.93 10.02
N ARG A 45 11.76 30.26 10.42
CA ARG A 45 10.65 30.92 11.13
C ARG A 45 11.08 31.51 12.47
N PHE A 46 11.97 30.84 13.19
CA PHE A 46 12.51 31.35 14.45
C PHE A 46 13.35 32.61 14.21
N GLU A 47 14.27 32.57 13.26
CA GLU A 47 15.17 33.68 12.93
C GLU A 47 14.41 34.92 12.43
N ILE A 48 13.40 34.73 11.57
CA ILE A 48 12.52 35.83 11.13
C ILE A 48 11.85 36.49 12.34
N ARG A 49 11.31 35.69 13.27
CA ARG A 49 10.63 36.20 14.45
C ARG A 49 11.58 36.93 15.42
N GLU A 50 12.81 36.46 15.55
CA GLU A 50 13.84 37.13 16.36
C GLU A 50 14.26 38.47 15.73
N MET A 51 14.40 38.54 14.39
CA MET A 51 14.65 39.80 13.69
C MET A 51 13.51 40.81 13.89
N GLU A 52 12.26 40.36 13.78
CA GLU A 52 11.08 41.19 14.04
C GLU A 52 11.05 41.72 15.49
N ARG A 53 11.40 40.88 16.47
CA ARG A 53 11.51 41.27 17.89
C ARG A 53 12.61 42.32 18.11
N ALA A 54 13.76 42.16 17.46
CA ALA A 54 14.87 43.12 17.57
C ALA A 54 14.52 44.49 16.94
N GLY A 55 13.77 44.49 15.83
CA GLY A 55 13.30 45.71 15.16
C GLY A 55 12.15 46.43 15.87
N ASN A 56 11.24 45.69 16.51
CA ASN A 56 10.04 46.24 17.13
C ASN A 56 10.21 46.51 18.64
N LYS A 57 11.04 47.48 19.00
CA LYS A 57 11.29 47.87 20.42
C LYS A 57 10.06 48.41 21.19
N ARG A 58 8.89 48.54 20.55
CA ARG A 58 7.66 49.12 21.14
C ARG A 58 6.47 48.16 21.21
N GLY A 59 6.55 46.99 20.57
CA GLY A 59 5.47 46.01 20.55
C GLY A 59 5.72 44.91 21.55
N GLY A 60 5.07 44.97 22.72
CA GLY A 60 4.93 43.83 23.62
C GLY A 60 4.12 42.71 22.97
N GLY A 61 4.74 41.98 22.03
CA GLY A 61 4.17 40.76 21.50
C GLY A 61 4.03 39.78 22.66
N SER A 62 2.80 39.34 22.94
CA SER A 62 2.55 38.38 24.01
C SER A 62 3.41 37.15 23.79
N ASP A 63 4.35 36.94 24.70
CA ASP A 63 5.17 35.75 24.69
C ASP A 63 4.25 34.59 25.08
N ARG A 64 3.77 33.86 24.06
CA ARG A 64 2.82 32.76 24.23
C ARG A 64 3.38 31.63 25.13
N GLY A 65 4.66 31.69 25.50
CA GLY A 65 5.35 30.74 26.37
C GLY A 65 5.25 31.02 27.87
N GLY A 66 4.78 32.20 28.32
CA GLY A 66 4.67 32.51 29.75
C GLY A 66 5.99 32.35 30.53
N ASP A 67 5.90 32.02 31.82
CA ASP A 67 7.04 31.83 32.72
C ASP A 67 7.84 30.54 32.44
N SER A 68 7.26 29.61 31.67
CA SER A 68 7.75 28.23 31.52
C SER A 68 9.01 28.07 30.65
N PHE A 69 9.44 29.12 29.94
CA PHE A 69 10.59 29.06 29.01
C PHE A 69 11.56 30.23 29.19
N LYS A 70 11.65 30.78 30.41
CA LYS A 70 12.54 31.91 30.72
C LYS A 70 14.02 31.60 30.48
N ASP A 71 14.42 30.36 30.69
CA ASP A 71 15.75 29.81 30.48
C ASP A 71 16.16 29.77 29.01
N LEU A 72 15.20 29.70 28.09
CA LEU A 72 15.43 29.69 26.64
C LEU A 72 15.40 31.08 26.01
N LYS A 73 15.27 32.13 26.81
CA LYS A 73 15.09 33.50 26.29
C LYS A 73 16.41 34.05 25.75
N GLY A 74 16.44 34.30 24.44
CA GLY A 74 17.62 34.86 23.76
C GLY A 74 18.65 33.80 23.36
N GLU A 75 18.37 32.53 23.61
CA GLU A 75 19.16 31.42 23.09
C GLU A 75 18.92 31.27 21.58
N PRO A 76 19.95 30.83 20.81
CA PRO A 76 19.78 30.55 19.40
C PRO A 76 18.84 29.36 19.18
N PHE A 77 18.32 29.22 17.96
CA PHE A 77 17.62 27.99 17.58
C PHE A 77 18.55 26.78 17.77
N MET A 78 17.99 25.68 18.29
CA MET A 78 18.75 24.46 18.57
C MET A 78 19.46 23.91 17.32
N SER A 79 20.55 23.17 17.53
CA SER A 79 21.23 22.45 16.44
C SER A 79 20.35 21.34 15.87
N TYR A 80 20.68 20.84 14.68
CA TYR A 80 19.99 19.70 14.09
C TYR A 80 20.16 18.42 14.94
N ASP A 81 21.35 18.22 15.52
CA ASP A 81 21.61 17.09 16.41
C ASP A 81 20.68 17.11 17.64
N GLU A 82 20.47 18.28 18.26
CA GLU A 82 19.55 18.39 19.40
C GLU A 82 18.08 18.27 18.97
N TYR A 83 17.72 18.79 17.78
CA TYR A 83 16.38 18.65 17.20
C TYR A 83 15.99 17.18 16.98
N THR A 84 16.95 16.35 16.57
CA THR A 84 16.72 14.92 16.25
C THR A 84 16.97 13.98 17.43
N ARG A 85 17.57 14.46 18.52
CA ARG A 85 18.01 13.67 19.67
C ARG A 85 16.92 12.80 20.31
N TYR A 86 15.70 13.32 20.36
CA TYR A 86 14.54 12.66 20.98
C TYR A 86 13.40 12.43 19.98
N ARG A 87 13.75 12.18 18.71
CA ARG A 87 12.78 12.00 17.61
C ARG A 87 11.76 10.90 17.88
N GLU A 88 12.11 9.88 18.65
CA GLU A 88 11.21 8.82 19.08
C GLU A 88 10.05 9.29 19.97
N LEU A 89 10.23 10.40 20.70
CA LEU A 89 9.20 11.00 21.55
C LEU A 89 8.50 12.18 20.88
N THR A 90 9.21 12.92 20.02
CA THR A 90 8.74 14.21 19.49
C THR A 90 8.27 14.13 18.03
N SER A 91 8.75 13.17 17.23
CA SER A 91 8.46 13.08 15.81
C SER A 91 7.19 12.28 15.53
N ALA A 92 6.08 13.00 15.34
CA ALA A 92 4.83 12.39 14.87
C ALA A 92 4.98 11.73 13.49
N ARG A 93 5.90 12.21 12.66
CA ARG A 93 6.21 11.64 11.34
C ARG A 93 6.91 10.29 11.47
N LEU A 94 7.87 10.17 12.38
CA LEU A 94 8.53 8.90 12.65
C LEU A 94 7.53 7.86 13.18
N ALA A 95 6.63 8.28 14.07
CA ALA A 95 5.55 7.42 14.56
C ALA A 95 4.61 6.95 13.44
N ALA A 96 4.26 7.83 12.50
CA ALA A 96 3.45 7.48 11.34
C ALA A 96 4.18 6.52 10.40
N LEU A 97 5.47 6.76 10.12
CA LEU A 97 6.31 5.86 9.31
C LEU A 97 6.43 4.49 9.97
N TYR A 98 6.74 4.43 11.26
CA TYR A 98 6.82 3.18 12.02
C TYR A 98 5.51 2.39 11.94
N THR A 99 4.39 3.07 12.14
CA THR A 99 3.06 2.45 12.01
C THR A 99 2.83 1.95 10.60
N ASN A 100 3.31 2.66 9.58
CA ASN A 100 3.19 2.24 8.18
C ASN A 100 4.02 0.99 7.88
N LEU A 101 5.26 0.94 8.37
CA LEU A 101 6.17 -0.21 8.19
C LEU A 101 5.67 -1.48 8.89
N LEU A 102 4.87 -1.33 9.95
CA LEU A 102 4.25 -2.45 10.65
C LEU A 102 2.94 -2.94 10.01
N LYS A 103 2.38 -2.25 9.02
CA LYS A 103 1.13 -2.67 8.39
C LYS A 103 1.33 -3.96 7.62
N GLU A 104 0.34 -4.83 7.73
CA GLU A 104 0.22 -5.99 6.85
C GLU A 104 -0.11 -5.50 5.44
N PRO A 105 0.71 -5.87 4.43
CA PRO A 105 0.42 -5.58 3.03
C PRO A 105 -0.91 -6.18 2.60
N LYS A 106 -1.71 -5.42 1.86
CA LYS A 106 -3.03 -5.88 1.40
C LYS A 106 -2.95 -6.38 -0.05
N THR A 107 -3.86 -7.29 -0.40
CA THR A 107 -4.04 -7.69 -1.78
C THR A 107 -4.58 -6.51 -2.58
N LYS A 108 -3.87 -6.10 -3.63
CA LYS A 108 -4.34 -5.17 -4.64
C LYS A 108 -5.20 -5.94 -5.64
N ASP A 109 -6.39 -5.43 -5.92
CA ASP A 109 -7.30 -6.09 -6.85
C ASP A 109 -6.78 -5.99 -8.29
N VAL A 110 -7.17 -6.95 -9.14
CA VAL A 110 -6.75 -6.99 -10.54
C VAL A 110 -7.66 -6.10 -11.37
N GLU A 111 -7.08 -5.13 -12.07
CA GLU A 111 -7.82 -4.24 -12.95
C GLU A 111 -8.26 -4.97 -14.23
N LEU A 112 -9.54 -4.80 -14.61
CA LEU A 112 -10.06 -5.33 -15.87
C LEU A 112 -9.50 -4.55 -17.06
N LYS A 113 -8.59 -5.14 -17.84
CA LYS A 113 -7.93 -4.47 -18.97
C LYS A 113 -7.67 -5.40 -20.16
N GLY A 114 -7.66 -4.81 -21.36
CA GLY A 114 -7.19 -5.44 -22.59
C GLY A 114 -8.08 -6.57 -23.10
N ASP A 115 -7.45 -7.65 -23.55
CA ASP A 115 -8.07 -8.80 -24.22
C ASP A 115 -9.13 -9.49 -23.33
N VAL A 116 -8.94 -9.48 -22.01
CA VAL A 116 -9.88 -10.08 -21.05
C VAL A 116 -11.20 -9.31 -21.04
N LYS A 117 -11.15 -7.98 -21.06
CA LYS A 117 -12.35 -7.12 -21.17
C LYS A 117 -13.10 -7.36 -22.48
N ALA A 118 -12.38 -7.62 -23.58
CA ALA A 118 -12.99 -7.91 -24.87
C ALA A 118 -13.62 -9.32 -24.95
N ALA A 119 -13.13 -10.26 -24.14
CA ALA A 119 -13.60 -11.65 -24.09
C ALA A 119 -14.67 -11.91 -23.03
N LEU A 120 -14.90 -10.97 -22.12
CA LEU A 120 -15.99 -11.00 -21.14
C LEU A 120 -17.31 -10.56 -21.79
N GLU A 121 -18.37 -11.31 -21.54
CA GLU A 121 -19.72 -11.00 -22.00
C GLU A 121 -20.43 -9.99 -21.08
N ASP A 122 -20.14 -10.05 -19.78
CA ASP A 122 -20.68 -9.18 -18.74
C ASP A 122 -19.56 -8.67 -17.82
N GLU A 123 -19.55 -7.37 -17.51
CA GLU A 123 -18.58 -6.78 -16.58
C GLU A 123 -18.96 -7.07 -15.11
N ASP A 124 -20.25 -7.33 -14.82
CA ASP A 124 -20.72 -7.66 -13.46
C ASP A 124 -20.11 -8.99 -12.98
N ASP A 125 -19.97 -9.97 -13.88
CA ASP A 125 -19.32 -11.26 -13.60
C ASP A 125 -17.85 -11.07 -13.18
N TRP A 126 -17.17 -10.02 -13.64
CA TRP A 126 -15.81 -9.71 -13.21
C TRP A 126 -15.78 -9.11 -11.81
N GLU A 127 -16.70 -8.17 -11.49
CA GLU A 127 -16.70 -7.50 -10.18
C GLU A 127 -16.94 -8.48 -9.03
N ASP A 128 -17.78 -9.49 -9.26
CA ASP A 128 -18.10 -10.55 -8.29
C ASP A 128 -16.95 -11.54 -8.05
N MET A 129 -15.92 -11.57 -8.92
CA MET A 129 -14.77 -12.46 -8.77
C MET A 129 -13.82 -12.02 -7.65
N SER A 130 -13.26 -12.99 -6.94
CA SER A 130 -12.16 -12.73 -6.02
C SER A 130 -10.92 -12.27 -6.80
N SER A 131 -10.04 -11.47 -6.17
CA SER A 131 -8.80 -11.02 -6.80
C SER A 131 -7.91 -12.17 -7.28
N TYR A 132 -7.99 -13.32 -6.61
CA TYR A 132 -7.33 -14.55 -7.05
C TYR A 132 -7.90 -15.05 -8.37
N ASP A 133 -9.23 -15.13 -8.48
CA ASP A 133 -9.90 -15.65 -9.68
C ASP A 133 -9.70 -14.69 -10.86
N LYS A 134 -9.78 -13.37 -10.63
CA LYS A 134 -9.44 -12.33 -11.62
C LYS A 134 -8.04 -12.52 -12.16
N TRP A 135 -7.05 -12.79 -11.29
CA TRP A 135 -5.68 -13.04 -11.71
C TRP A 135 -5.54 -14.31 -12.55
N VAL A 136 -6.24 -15.39 -12.17
CA VAL A 136 -6.25 -16.65 -12.92
C VAL A 136 -6.84 -16.43 -14.32
N VAL A 137 -7.98 -15.73 -14.42
CA VAL A 137 -8.58 -15.38 -15.71
C VAL A 137 -7.60 -14.55 -16.54
N GLN A 138 -6.99 -13.52 -15.95
CA GLN A 138 -6.00 -12.70 -16.64
C GLN A 138 -4.83 -13.52 -17.21
N LEU A 139 -4.36 -14.54 -16.48
CA LEU A 139 -3.26 -15.38 -16.92
C LEU A 139 -3.66 -16.37 -18.02
N PHE A 140 -4.84 -17.00 -17.93
CA PHE A 140 -5.22 -18.12 -18.80
C PHE A 140 -6.26 -17.78 -19.87
N HIS A 141 -6.76 -16.54 -19.95
CA HIS A 141 -7.85 -16.18 -20.86
C HIS A 141 -7.61 -16.59 -22.31
N ARG A 142 -6.39 -16.44 -22.84
CA ARG A 142 -6.09 -16.78 -24.24
C ARG A 142 -6.25 -18.27 -24.52
N GLU A 143 -5.73 -19.12 -23.65
CA GLU A 143 -5.84 -20.57 -23.80
C GLU A 143 -7.29 -21.03 -23.72
N VAL A 144 -8.08 -20.42 -22.81
CA VAL A 144 -9.50 -20.72 -22.67
C VAL A 144 -10.28 -20.29 -23.93
N VAL A 145 -10.01 -19.09 -24.45
CA VAL A 145 -10.64 -18.60 -25.69
C VAL A 145 -10.22 -19.44 -26.90
N ASP A 146 -8.95 -19.84 -27.00
CA ASP A 146 -8.46 -20.68 -28.11
C ASP A 146 -9.10 -22.09 -28.09
N MET A 147 -9.33 -22.66 -26.91
CA MET A 147 -9.92 -23.99 -26.76
C MET A 147 -11.44 -24.00 -26.88
N PHE A 148 -12.11 -22.99 -26.33
CA PHE A 148 -13.57 -22.99 -26.12
C PHE A 148 -14.31 -21.86 -26.87
N GLY A 149 -13.59 -20.94 -27.52
CA GLY A 149 -14.16 -19.82 -28.28
C GLY A 149 -14.61 -18.63 -27.43
N GLY A 150 -14.51 -18.71 -26.10
CA GLY A 150 -14.92 -17.67 -25.16
C GLY A 150 -14.58 -18.03 -23.71
N LEU A 151 -14.72 -17.05 -22.79
CA LEU A 151 -14.49 -17.27 -21.36
C LEU A 151 -15.68 -17.99 -20.68
N THR A 152 -16.88 -17.89 -21.25
CA THR A 152 -18.08 -18.61 -20.81
C THR A 152 -18.08 -20.04 -21.35
N VAL A 153 -17.30 -20.93 -20.72
CA VAL A 153 -17.12 -22.33 -21.20
C VAL A 153 -18.36 -23.21 -20.99
N VAL A 154 -19.24 -22.84 -20.07
CA VAL A 154 -20.36 -23.68 -19.63
C VAL A 154 -21.64 -22.87 -19.56
N ASP A 155 -22.63 -23.24 -20.37
CA ASP A 155 -24.01 -22.83 -20.15
C ASP A 155 -24.57 -23.58 -18.93
N LYS A 156 -24.93 -22.84 -17.88
CA LYS A 156 -25.49 -23.40 -16.63
C LYS A 156 -26.73 -24.26 -16.88
N ALA A 157 -27.48 -24.00 -17.97
CA ALA A 157 -28.65 -24.81 -18.36
C ALA A 157 -28.28 -26.12 -19.07
N LEU A 158 -27.07 -26.24 -19.61
CA LEU A 158 -26.60 -27.38 -20.38
C LEU A 158 -25.61 -28.27 -19.64
N LEU A 159 -25.29 -27.98 -18.36
CA LEU A 159 -24.44 -28.83 -17.53
C LEU A 159 -25.03 -30.25 -17.45
N PRO A 160 -24.48 -31.23 -18.20
CA PRO A 160 -25.02 -32.57 -18.19
C PRO A 160 -24.62 -33.18 -16.85
N ILE A 161 -25.60 -33.72 -16.14
CA ILE A 161 -25.39 -34.48 -14.89
C ILE A 161 -24.33 -35.59 -15.09
N GLY A 162 -24.18 -36.08 -16.34
CA GLY A 162 -23.14 -37.03 -16.76
C GLY A 162 -21.69 -36.53 -16.70
N LEU A 163 -21.43 -35.24 -16.92
CA LEU A 163 -20.08 -34.65 -16.77
C LEU A 163 -19.68 -34.59 -15.28
N MET A 164 -20.64 -34.34 -14.38
CA MET A 164 -20.42 -34.41 -12.93
C MET A 164 -20.06 -35.83 -12.47
N THR A 165 -20.71 -36.87 -13.03
CA THR A 165 -20.40 -38.26 -12.69
C THR A 165 -19.06 -38.71 -13.28
N MET A 166 -18.71 -38.32 -14.52
CA MET A 166 -17.40 -38.64 -15.11
C MET A 166 -16.24 -37.95 -14.39
N LEU A 167 -16.41 -36.70 -13.95
CA LEU A 167 -15.41 -35.99 -13.14
C LEU A 167 -15.23 -36.64 -11.74
N ARG A 168 -16.28 -37.29 -11.23
CA ARG A 168 -16.26 -38.04 -9.96
C ARG A 168 -15.61 -39.42 -10.11
N GLU A 169 -15.72 -40.01 -11.30
CA GLU A 169 -15.25 -41.36 -11.64
C GLU A 169 -13.83 -41.42 -12.20
N SER A 170 -13.23 -40.31 -12.66
CA SER A 170 -11.82 -40.21 -13.11
C SER A 170 -10.78 -40.32 -11.98
N ARG A 171 -11.04 -41.18 -10.99
CA ARG A 171 -10.11 -41.65 -9.97
C ARG A 171 -8.93 -42.34 -10.65
N PHE A 172 -7.83 -41.59 -10.81
CA PHE A 172 -6.53 -42.11 -11.22
C PHE A 172 -6.11 -43.34 -10.39
N GLN A 173 -5.83 -44.43 -11.09
CA GLN A 173 -4.99 -45.53 -10.63
C GLN A 173 -3.54 -45.05 -10.72
N TRP A 174 -2.88 -44.88 -9.58
CA TRP A 174 -1.43 -44.75 -9.55
C TRP A 174 -0.83 -46.16 -9.71
N GLN A 175 -0.16 -46.44 -10.82
CA GLN A 175 0.85 -47.50 -10.87
C GLN A 175 2.17 -46.87 -10.43
N GLY A 176 2.73 -47.43 -9.36
CA GLY A 176 3.97 -46.97 -8.73
C GLY A 176 5.23 -47.25 -9.54
#